data_AF-A0A2N3B8E5-F1
#
_entry.id   AF-A0A2N3B8E5-F1
#
_cell.length_a   1.000
_cell.length_b   1.000
_cell.length_c   1.000
_cell.angle_alpha   90.00
_cell.angle_beta   90.00
_cell.angle_gamma   90.00
#
_symmetry.space_group_name_H-M   'P 1'
#
loop_
_entity.id
_entity.type
_entity.pdbx_description
1 polymer ?
#
loop_
_entity_poly.entity_id
_entity_poly.type
_entity_poly.pdbx_seq_one_letter_code
_entity_poly.pdbx_strand_id
1 'polypeptide(L)'
;MTSSLTTAINEIAVIERHIGIVDDRDRYRTVDQAHSLPKNRKGGLPLDEARQALASHYTRLTNMDKSRCDDAEKKIIEARKSAIWEAGKLYAARQATSLGIDPSQGKKRGNRL
;
A
#
# COMPACT_ATOMS: atom_id res chain seq x y z
N MET A 1 -4.30 19.53 11.69
CA MET A 1 -3.80 19.16 10.35
C MET A 1 -2.32 18.75 10.35
N THR A 2 -1.45 19.45 11.06
CA THR A 2 0.01 19.17 11.10
C THR A 2 0.34 17.72 11.50
N SER A 3 -0.28 17.18 12.55
CA SER A 3 -0.07 15.79 12.98
C SER A 3 -0.40 14.76 11.90
N SER A 4 -1.52 14.95 11.19
CA SER A 4 -1.95 14.08 10.08
C SER A 4 -0.96 14.14 8.90
N LEU A 5 -0.36 15.30 8.64
CA LEU A 5 0.68 15.47 7.62
C LEU A 5 2.01 14.83 8.05
N THR A 6 2.42 14.97 9.31
CA THR A 6 3.60 14.29 9.85
C THR A 6 3.46 12.77 9.76
N THR A 7 2.28 12.23 10.12
CA THR A 7 1.99 10.80 9.94
C THR A 7 2.10 10.38 8.48
N ALA A 8 1.57 11.19 7.56
CA ALA A 8 1.66 10.93 6.13
C ALA A 8 3.12 10.89 5.65
N ILE A 9 3.98 11.80 6.10
CA ILE A 9 5.39 11.81 5.71
C ILE A 9 6.11 10.56 6.25
N ASN A 10 5.84 10.18 7.49
CA ASN A 10 6.43 8.98 8.09
C ASN A 10 5.99 7.69 7.37
N GLU A 11 4.73 7.60 6.99
CA GLU A 11 4.20 6.47 6.21
C GLU A 11 4.87 6.37 4.83
N ILE A 12 5.14 7.49 4.14
CA ILE A 12 5.92 7.49 2.88
C ILE A 12 7.33 6.94 3.13
N ALA A 13 8.01 7.40 4.18
CA ALA A 13 9.36 6.91 4.50
C ALA A 13 9.37 5.39 4.83
N VAL A 14 8.32 4.87 5.47
CA VAL A 14 8.15 3.43 5.68
C VAL A 14 8.01 2.69 4.34
N ILE A 15 7.17 3.20 3.43
CA ILE A 15 7.00 2.63 2.09
C ILE A 15 8.33 2.58 1.34
N GLU A 16 9.11 3.65 1.35
CA GLU A 16 10.42 3.73 0.70
C GLU A 16 11.41 2.68 1.24
N ARG A 17 11.49 2.52 2.57
CA ARG A 17 12.34 1.47 3.17
C ARG A 17 11.90 0.08 2.75
N HIS A 18 10.61 -0.17 2.72
CA HIS A 18 10.03 -1.46 2.34
C HIS A 18 10.23 -1.80 0.87
N ILE A 19 10.33 -0.81 -0.02
CA ILE A 19 10.72 -1.04 -1.43
C ILE A 19 12.10 -1.72 -1.48
N GLY A 20 13.06 -1.28 -0.68
CA GLY A 20 14.38 -1.92 -0.61
C GLY A 20 14.35 -3.34 -0.01
N ILE A 21 13.39 -3.65 0.86
CA ILE A 21 13.24 -4.98 1.47
C ILE A 21 12.56 -5.94 0.49
N VAL A 22 11.50 -5.51 -0.20
CA VAL A 22 10.74 -6.37 -1.12
C VAL A 22 11.57 -6.78 -2.32
N ASP A 23 12.48 -5.92 -2.81
CA ASP A 23 13.33 -6.25 -3.95
C ASP A 23 14.42 -7.30 -3.60
N ASP A 24 14.69 -7.55 -2.32
CA ASP A 24 15.58 -8.60 -1.82
C ASP A 24 14.76 -9.86 -1.45
N ARG A 25 14.87 -10.91 -2.26
CA ARG A 25 14.09 -12.14 -2.10
C ARG A 25 14.30 -12.85 -0.78
N ASP A 26 15.52 -12.89 -0.27
CA ASP A 26 15.83 -13.64 0.95
C ASP A 26 15.32 -12.88 2.17
N ARG A 27 15.52 -11.56 2.21
CA ARG A 27 14.93 -10.70 3.26
C ARG A 27 13.41 -10.74 3.21
N TYR A 28 12.82 -10.70 2.02
CA TYR A 28 11.37 -10.65 1.88
C TYR A 28 10.69 -11.97 2.27
N ARG A 29 11.37 -13.11 2.13
CA ARG A 29 10.87 -14.40 2.61
C ARG A 29 10.63 -14.40 4.12
N THR A 30 11.50 -13.74 4.89
CA THR A 30 11.31 -13.59 6.34
C THR A 30 10.06 -12.77 6.66
N VAL A 31 9.82 -11.69 5.89
CA VAL A 31 8.59 -10.89 6.02
C VAL A 31 7.35 -11.74 5.71
N ASP A 32 7.40 -12.54 4.65
CA ASP A 32 6.29 -13.41 4.27
C ASP A 32 5.93 -14.43 5.36
N GLN A 33 6.94 -15.07 5.95
CA GLN A 33 6.77 -16.02 7.05
C GLN A 33 6.16 -15.37 8.31
N ALA A 34 6.58 -14.13 8.62
CA ALA A 34 6.02 -13.35 9.72
C ALA A 34 4.54 -12.97 9.49
N HIS A 35 4.08 -12.96 8.24
CA HIS A 35 2.70 -12.66 7.84
C HIS A 35 1.95 -13.91 7.36
N SER A 36 2.20 -15.08 7.97
CA SER A 36 1.60 -16.36 7.56
C SER A 36 0.10 -16.48 7.88
N LEU A 37 -0.40 -15.80 8.92
CA LEU A 37 -1.81 -15.88 9.31
C LEU A 37 -2.73 -15.20 8.29
N PRO A 38 -3.92 -15.76 7.96
CA PRO A 38 -4.83 -15.18 6.98
C PRO A 38 -5.22 -13.72 7.24
N LYS A 39 -5.37 -13.30 8.51
CA LYS A 39 -5.68 -11.92 8.89
C LYS A 39 -4.57 -10.91 8.53
N ASN A 40 -3.34 -11.39 8.37
CA ASN A 40 -2.16 -10.60 8.02
C ASN A 40 -1.85 -10.71 6.53
N ARG A 41 -2.79 -11.18 5.70
CA ARG A 41 -2.59 -11.38 4.26
C ARG A 41 -3.73 -10.78 3.45
N LYS A 42 -3.40 -10.41 2.22
CA LYS A 42 -4.35 -9.88 1.25
C LYS A 42 -4.01 -10.34 -0.15
N GLY A 43 -4.99 -10.97 -0.83
CA GLY A 43 -4.74 -11.58 -2.13
C GLY A 43 -3.65 -12.66 -2.10
N GLY A 44 -3.46 -13.33 -0.96
CA GLY A 44 -2.39 -14.31 -0.77
C GLY A 44 -1.01 -13.72 -0.50
N LEU A 45 -0.85 -12.40 -0.44
CA LEU A 45 0.41 -11.71 -0.16
C LEU A 45 0.44 -11.16 1.28
N PRO A 46 1.63 -10.93 1.87
CA PRO A 46 1.76 -10.26 3.17
C PRO A 46 1.08 -8.89 3.18
N LEU A 47 0.25 -8.62 4.19
CA LEU A 47 -0.23 -7.28 4.54
C LEU A 47 0.80 -6.57 5.42
N ASP A 48 1.99 -6.36 4.86
CA ASP A 48 3.12 -5.72 5.54
C ASP A 48 2.92 -4.21 5.76
N GLU A 49 3.86 -3.59 6.49
CA GLU A 49 3.78 -2.17 6.86
C GLU A 49 3.64 -1.24 5.65
N ALA A 50 4.31 -1.49 4.53
CA ALA A 50 4.13 -0.69 3.31
C ALA A 50 2.71 -0.76 2.77
N ARG A 51 2.10 -1.94 2.71
CA ARG A 51 0.69 -2.06 2.29
C ARG A 51 -0.26 -1.37 3.25
N GLN A 52 0.00 -1.49 4.56
CA GLN A 52 -0.80 -0.81 5.59
C GLN A 52 -0.67 0.71 5.46
N ALA A 53 0.55 1.23 5.25
CA ALA A 53 0.82 2.65 5.05
C ALA A 53 0.13 3.18 3.79
N LEU A 54 0.20 2.46 2.66
CA LEU A 54 -0.48 2.83 1.42
C LEU A 54 -2.02 2.87 1.60
N ALA A 55 -2.59 1.88 2.28
CA ALA A 55 -4.02 1.84 2.58
C ALA A 55 -4.46 2.98 3.53
N SER A 56 -3.64 3.27 4.56
CA SER A 56 -3.83 4.39 5.49
C SER A 56 -3.80 5.73 4.75
N HIS A 57 -2.82 5.94 3.88
CA HIS A 57 -2.71 7.13 3.03
C HIS A 57 -3.92 7.33 2.13
N TYR A 58 -4.34 6.27 1.44
CA TYR A 58 -5.50 6.32 0.56
C TYR A 58 -6.77 6.70 1.34
N THR A 59 -6.94 6.13 2.53
CA THR A 59 -8.06 6.44 3.43
C THR A 59 -8.00 7.89 3.91
N ARG A 60 -6.82 8.40 4.27
CA ARG A 60 -6.62 9.80 4.67
C ARG A 60 -7.00 10.77 3.54
N LEU A 61 -6.58 10.47 2.30
CA LEU A 61 -6.94 11.28 1.13
C LEU A 61 -8.45 11.23 0.87
N THR A 62 -9.07 10.05 1.00
CA THR A 62 -10.52 9.89 0.87
C THR A 62 -11.28 10.68 1.94
N ASN A 63 -10.76 10.76 3.15
CA ASN A 63 -11.37 11.58 4.21
C ASN A 63 -11.17 13.08 3.96
N MET A 64 -10.05 13.47 3.33
CA MET A 64 -9.81 14.85 2.91
C MET A 64 -10.74 15.26 1.76
N ASP A 65 -11.00 14.36 0.80
CA ASP A 65 -11.95 14.60 -0.30
C ASP A 65 -13.39 14.88 0.19
N LYS A 66 -13.75 14.34 1.36
CA LYS A 66 -15.06 14.59 1.99
C LYS A 66 -15.17 15.96 2.68
N SER A 67 -14.07 16.68 2.88
CA SER A 67 -14.12 18.01 3.48
C SER A 67 -14.62 19.04 2.46
N ARG A 68 -14.91 20.26 2.92
CA ARG A 68 -15.18 21.39 2.03
C ARG A 68 -13.88 21.83 1.36
N CYS A 69 -13.53 21.17 0.26
CA CYS A 69 -12.47 21.56 -0.65
C CYS A 69 -13.04 22.24 -1.90
N ASP A 70 -12.29 23.18 -2.46
CA ASP A 70 -12.59 23.73 -3.78
C ASP A 70 -12.30 22.72 -4.90
N ASP A 71 -12.69 23.07 -6.14
CA ASP A 71 -12.54 22.16 -7.28
C ASP A 71 -11.07 21.87 -7.64
N ALA A 72 -10.15 22.80 -7.37
CA ALA A 72 -8.73 22.62 -7.63
C ALA A 72 -8.11 21.66 -6.60
N GLU A 73 -8.43 21.85 -5.33
CA GLU A 73 -8.03 20.97 -4.23
C GLU A 73 -8.54 19.54 -4.44
N LYS A 74 -9.81 19.38 -4.85
CA LYS A 74 -10.37 18.06 -5.17
C LYS A 74 -9.62 17.35 -6.30
N LYS A 75 -9.29 18.06 -7.38
CA LYS A 75 -8.49 17.49 -8.48
C LYS A 75 -7.11 17.01 -7.99
N ILE A 76 -6.47 17.77 -7.10
CA ILE A 76 -5.18 17.38 -6.50
C ILE A 76 -5.36 16.13 -5.63
N ILE A 77 -6.41 16.05 -4.81
CA ILE A 77 -6.69 14.89 -3.97
C ILE A 77 -6.95 13.63 -4.83
N GLU A 78 -7.73 13.75 -5.90
CA GLU A 78 -8.00 12.63 -6.81
C GLU A 78 -6.74 12.14 -7.53
N ALA A 79 -5.88 13.06 -8.01
CA ALA A 79 -4.60 12.69 -8.60
C ALA A 79 -3.73 11.91 -7.60
N ARG A 80 -3.70 12.34 -6.33
CA ARG A 80 -2.96 11.66 -5.26
C ARG A 80 -3.55 10.30 -4.92
N LYS A 81 -4.88 10.16 -4.85
CA LYS A 81 -5.56 8.88 -4.63
C LYS A 81 -5.19 7.88 -5.73
N SER A 82 -5.22 8.33 -6.98
CA SER A 82 -4.84 7.54 -8.15
C SER A 82 -3.38 7.08 -8.07
N ALA A 83 -2.46 7.97 -7.70
CA ALA A 83 -1.05 7.64 -7.53
C ALA A 83 -0.82 6.60 -6.42
N ILE A 84 -1.43 6.76 -5.24
CA ILE A 84 -1.32 5.80 -4.14
C ILE A 84 -1.93 4.44 -4.51
N TRP A 85 -3.04 4.45 -5.25
CA TRP A 85 -3.68 3.23 -5.75
C TRP A 85 -2.77 2.44 -6.69
N GLU A 86 -2.15 3.11 -7.66
CA GLU A 86 -1.18 2.47 -8.56
C GLU A 86 0.08 2.02 -7.82
N ALA A 87 0.59 2.81 -6.87
CA ALA A 87 1.70 2.39 -6.01
C ALA A 87 1.39 1.10 -5.24
N GLY A 88 0.16 0.96 -4.71
CA GLY A 88 -0.31 -0.26 -4.06
C GLY A 88 -0.31 -1.49 -4.97
N LYS A 89 -0.73 -1.34 -6.22
CA LYS A 89 -0.67 -2.42 -7.22
C LYS A 89 0.77 -2.81 -7.55
N LEU A 90 1.62 -1.81 -7.79
CA LEU A 90 3.04 -2.03 -8.13
C LEU A 90 3.77 -2.71 -6.98
N TYR A 91 3.54 -2.27 -5.74
CA TYR A 91 4.12 -2.91 -4.58
C TYR A 91 3.63 -4.36 -4.44
N ALA A 92 2.34 -4.63 -4.61
CA ALA A 92 1.81 -6.00 -4.61
C ALA A 92 2.45 -6.90 -5.69
N ALA A 93 2.69 -6.37 -6.88
CA ALA A 93 3.37 -7.08 -7.95
C ALA A 93 4.84 -7.39 -7.61
N ARG A 94 5.53 -6.46 -6.94
CA ARG A 94 6.89 -6.70 -6.43
C ARG A 94 6.90 -7.81 -5.37
N GLN A 95 5.97 -7.78 -4.42
CA GLN A 95 5.83 -8.85 -3.42
C GLN A 95 5.67 -10.22 -4.10
N ALA A 96 4.77 -10.32 -5.08
CA ALA A 96 4.53 -11.56 -5.82
C ALA A 96 5.79 -12.03 -6.56
N THR A 97 6.47 -11.10 -7.23
CA THR A 97 7.74 -11.37 -7.95
C THR A 97 8.82 -11.90 -7.02
N SER A 98 8.97 -11.31 -5.84
CA SER A 98 10.00 -11.69 -4.88
C SER A 98 9.73 -13.03 -4.20
N LEU A 99 8.45 -13.37 -4.03
CA LEU A 99 8.02 -14.65 -3.50
C LEU A 99 7.87 -15.73 -4.58
N GLY A 100 8.07 -15.41 -5.86
CA GLY A 100 7.86 -16.34 -6.97
C GLY A 100 6.40 -16.77 -7.14
N ILE A 101 5.45 -15.95 -6.68
CA ILE A 101 4.01 -16.19 -6.80
C ILE A 101 3.52 -15.59 -8.12
N ASP A 102 2.78 -16.36 -8.91
CA ASP A 102 2.09 -15.81 -10.09
C ASP A 102 0.88 -14.97 -9.65
N PRO A 103 0.88 -13.64 -9.89
CA PRO A 103 -0.24 -12.76 -9.52
C PRO A 103 -1.55 -13.10 -10.24
N SER A 104 -1.53 -13.92 -11.32
CA SER A 104 -2.73 -14.39 -12.02
C SER A 104 -3.60 -15.34 -11.17
N GLN A 105 -3.01 -16.01 -10.18
CA GLN A 105 -3.66 -17.00 -9.31
C GLN A 105 -4.57 -16.34 -8.24
N GLY A 106 -4.37 -15.05 -7.94
CA GLY A 106 -5.11 -14.31 -6.91
C GLY A 106 -6.45 -13.69 -7.37
N LYS A 107 -6.77 -13.73 -8.67
CA LYS A 107 -7.94 -13.05 -9.27
C LYS A 107 -9.31 -13.47 -8.73
N LYS A 108 -9.41 -14.52 -7.91
CA LYS A 108 -10.71 -15.02 -7.40
C LYS A 108 -11.26 -14.29 -6.17
N ARG A 109 -10.53 -13.41 -5.48
CA ARG A 109 -11.04 -12.80 -4.23
C ARG A 109 -10.71 -11.31 -4.09
N GLY A 110 -11.68 -10.48 -4.47
CA GLY A 110 -12.00 -9.18 -3.86
C GLY A 110 -10.91 -8.10 -3.91
N ASN A 111 -10.88 -7.35 -5.01
CA ASN A 111 -10.12 -6.10 -5.13
C ASN A 111 -10.75 -5.00 -4.27
N ARG A 112 -10.23 -4.78 -3.07
CA ARG A 112 -10.13 -3.47 -2.43
C ARG A 112 -8.75 -3.41 -1.81
N LEU A 113 -8.00 -2.32 -1.95
CA LEU A 113 -6.72 -2.10 -1.26
C LEU A 113 -6.77 -2.49 0.21
#